data_AF-A0A413SZB1-F1
#
_entry.id   AF-A0A413SZB1-F1
#
_cell.length_a   1.000
_cell.length_b   1.000
_cell.length_c   1.000
_cell.angle_alpha   90.00
_cell.angle_beta   90.00
_cell.angle_gamma   90.00
#
_symmetry.space_group_name_H-M   'P 1'
#
loop_
_entity.id
_entity.type
_entity.pdbx_description
1 polymer ?
#
loop_
_entity_poly.entity_id
_entity_poly.type
_entity_poly.pdbx_seq_one_letter_code
_entity_poly.pdbx_strand_id
1 'polypeptide(L)'
;MFTIIGFMLTGITLGYLFRNIAWLQKTEKSISLTIILLLFLLGTSVGSNQLIVNNLATFGGQAAILALSATCGSILASWMVLRFFFRKGGEQ
;
A
#
# COMPACT_ATOMS: atom_id res chain seq x y z
N MET A 1 -13.13 9.15 -10.68
CA MET A 1 -13.27 7.68 -10.63
C MET A 1 -12.83 7.02 -11.93
N PHE A 2 -13.45 7.34 -13.08
CA PHE A 2 -13.05 6.79 -14.39
C PHE A 2 -11.57 6.99 -14.74
N THR A 3 -10.96 8.12 -14.40
CA THR A 3 -9.52 8.36 -14.63
C THR A 3 -8.63 7.35 -13.91
N ILE A 4 -8.98 7.00 -12.67
CA ILE A 4 -8.22 6.06 -11.84
C ILE A 4 -8.33 4.66 -12.44
N ILE A 5 -9.56 4.27 -12.82
CA ILE A 5 -9.82 2.99 -13.50
C ILE A 5 -9.06 2.92 -14.83
N GLY A 6 -9.06 4.00 -15.61
CA GLY A 6 -8.33 4.11 -16.88
C GLY A 6 -6.81 3.95 -16.69
N PHE A 7 -6.24 4.57 -15.66
CA PHE A 7 -4.82 4.40 -15.30
C PHE A 7 -4.50 2.95 -14.91
N MET A 8 -5.36 2.29 -14.12
CA MET A 8 -5.18 0.88 -13.75
C MET A 8 -5.20 -0.03 -14.98
N LEU A 9 -6.18 0.14 -15.86
CA LEU A 9 -6.29 -0.64 -17.10
C LEU A 9 -5.08 -0.42 -18.01
N THR A 10 -4.67 0.83 -18.19
CA THR A 10 -3.49 1.19 -18.97
C THR A 10 -2.23 0.55 -18.39
N GLY A 11 -2.07 0.55 -17.07
CA GLY A 11 -0.98 -0.13 -16.37
C GLY A 11 -0.95 -1.63 -16.61
N ILE A 12 -2.11 -2.30 -16.64
CA ILE A 12 -2.22 -3.73 -16.96
C ILE A 12 -1.83 -3.99 -18.43
N THR A 13 -2.34 -3.18 -19.37
CA THR A 13 -2.03 -3.30 -20.80
C THR A 13 -0.54 -3.09 -21.08
N LEU A 14 0.06 -2.05 -20.49
CA LEU A 14 1.49 -1.78 -20.55
C LEU A 14 2.29 -2.93 -19.91
N GLY A 15 1.90 -3.38 -18.72
CA GLY A 15 2.58 -4.49 -18.03
C GLY A 15 2.58 -5.77 -18.85
N TYR A 16 1.49 -6.08 -19.55
CA TYR A 16 1.40 -7.25 -20.43
C TYR A 16 2.26 -7.09 -21.70
N LEU A 17 2.26 -5.92 -22.32
CA LEU A 17 3.04 -5.63 -23.53
C LEU A 17 4.55 -5.68 -23.27
N PHE A 18 4.99 -5.17 -22.12
CA PHE A 18 6.41 -5.11 -21.73
C PHE A 18 6.93 -6.34 -20.97
N ARG A 19 6.08 -7.37 -20.78
CA ARG A 19 6.39 -8.60 -20.01
C ARG A 19 7.60 -9.39 -20.52
N ASN A 20 7.94 -9.28 -21.81
CA ASN A 20 8.99 -10.08 -22.44
C ASN A 20 10.39 -9.44 -22.41
N ILE A 21 10.53 -8.22 -21.86
CA ILE A 21 11.83 -7.53 -21.82
C ILE A 21 12.55 -7.89 -20.52
N ALA A 22 13.61 -8.69 -20.61
CA ALA A 22 14.40 -9.16 -19.46
C ALA A 22 14.96 -8.02 -18.57
N TRP A 23 15.14 -6.82 -19.12
CA TRP A 23 15.53 -5.62 -18.36
C TRP A 23 14.43 -5.13 -17.42
N LEU A 24 13.16 -5.22 -17.84
CA LEU A 24 12.01 -4.84 -17.03
C LEU A 24 11.68 -5.84 -15.92
N GLN A 25 12.12 -7.10 -16.02
CA GLN A 25 11.99 -8.09 -14.93
C GLN A 25 12.81 -7.74 -13.68
N LYS A 26 13.78 -6.81 -13.79
CA LYS A 26 14.53 -6.28 -12.65
C LYS A 26 13.74 -5.20 -11.87
N THR A 27 12.42 -5.35 -11.83
CA THR A 27 11.49 -4.36 -11.25
C THR A 27 11.69 -4.23 -9.74
N GLU A 28 12.08 -5.30 -9.04
CA GLU A 28 12.22 -5.29 -7.57
C GLU A 28 13.14 -4.16 -7.07
N LYS A 29 14.29 -3.95 -7.71
CA LYS A 29 15.20 -2.84 -7.34
C LYS A 29 14.61 -1.47 -7.67
N SER A 30 13.91 -1.34 -8.79
CA SER A 30 13.29 -0.09 -9.22
C SER A 30 12.11 0.32 -8.34
N ILE A 31 11.28 -0.66 -7.94
CA ILE A 31 10.17 -0.47 -7.00
C ILE A 31 10.71 -0.06 -5.64
N SER A 32 11.70 -0.78 -5.11
CA SER A 32 12.31 -0.46 -3.83
C SER A 32 12.90 0.96 -3.82
N LEU A 33 13.64 1.34 -4.86
CA LEU A 33 14.16 2.71 -5.01
C LEU A 33 13.04 3.75 -5.03
N THR A 34 11.95 3.47 -5.75
CA THR A 34 10.79 4.36 -5.84
C THR A 34 10.08 4.51 -4.50
N ILE A 35 9.93 3.41 -3.73
CA ILE A 35 9.35 3.45 -2.39
C ILE A 35 10.22 4.31 -1.46
N ILE A 36 11.54 4.12 -1.47
CA ILE A 36 12.46 4.95 -0.67
C ILE A 36 12.33 6.43 -1.05
N LEU A 37 12.32 6.73 -2.35
CA LEU A 37 12.15 8.10 -2.84
C LEU A 37 10.81 8.70 -2.39
N LEU A 38 9.71 7.94 -2.51
CA LEU A 38 8.39 8.38 -2.10
C LEU A 38 8.31 8.62 -0.58
N LEU A 39 8.89 7.74 0.23
CA LEU A 39 8.98 7.90 1.68
C LEU A 39 9.81 9.14 2.06
N PHE A 40 10.90 9.40 1.34
CA PHE A 40 11.72 10.60 1.53
C PHE A 40 10.96 11.88 1.19
N LEU A 41 10.26 11.91 0.05
CA LEU A 41 9.42 13.04 -0.35
C LEU A 41 8.29 13.27 0.66
N LEU A 42 7.66 12.21 1.14
CA LEU A 42 6.60 12.28 2.15
C LEU A 42 7.12 12.83 3.46
N GLY A 43 8.27 12.33 3.94
CA GLY A 43 8.92 12.85 5.15
C GLY A 43 9.26 14.32 5.05
N THR A 44 9.82 14.76 3.91
CA THR A 44 10.12 16.18 3.64
C THR A 44 8.85 17.03 3.60
N SER A 45 7.79 16.54 2.95
CA SER A 45 6.51 17.25 2.84
C SER A 45 5.83 17.43 4.21
N VAL A 46 5.90 16.41 5.06
CA VAL A 46 5.37 16.45 6.42
C VAL A 46 6.23 17.36 7.31
N GLY A 47 7.56 17.24 7.24
CA GLY A 47 8.49 18.02 8.04
C GLY A 47 8.53 19.51 7.69
N SER A 48 8.27 19.86 6.44
CA SER A 48 8.17 21.27 6.01
C SER A 48 6.84 21.93 6.38
N ASN A 49 5.82 21.15 6.78
CA ASN A 49 4.51 21.70 7.11
C ASN A 49 4.41 22.00 8.62
N GLN A 50 4.59 23.27 8.99
CA GLN A 50 4.59 23.69 10.40
C GLN A 50 3.30 23.34 11.15
N LEU A 51 2.14 23.27 10.48
CA LEU A 51 0.89 22.84 11.11
C LEU A 51 0.96 21.39 11.61
N ILE A 52 1.57 20.51 10.82
CA ILE A 52 1.72 19.09 11.17
C ILE A 52 2.82 18.93 12.22
N VAL A 53 3.95 19.63 12.07
CA VAL A 53 5.07 19.54 13.02
C VAL A 53 4.68 20.08 14.40
N ASN A 54 3.99 21.21 14.47
CA ASN A 54 3.56 21.82 15.74
C ASN A 54 2.47 21.00 16.45
N ASN A 55 1.70 20.19 15.71
CA ASN A 55 0.65 19.32 16.25
C ASN A 55 0.99 17.83 16.04
N LEU A 56 2.28 17.49 15.93
CA LEU A 56 2.72 16.15 15.54
C LEU A 56 2.28 15.08 16.53
N ALA A 57 2.27 15.41 17.82
CA ALA A 57 1.76 14.51 18.85
C ALA A 57 0.27 14.20 18.67
N THR A 58 -0.55 15.20 18.34
CA THR A 58 -1.99 15.04 18.13
C THR A 58 -2.28 14.28 16.84
N PHE A 59 -1.74 14.74 15.70
CA PHE A 59 -1.95 14.07 14.41
C PHE A 59 -1.30 12.69 14.37
N GLY A 60 -0.09 12.56 14.91
CA GLY A 60 0.62 11.29 15.01
C GLY A 60 -0.08 10.30 15.94
N GLY A 61 -0.60 10.74 17.09
CA GLY A 61 -1.38 9.91 17.99
C GLY A 61 -2.68 9.39 17.35
N GLN A 62 -3.41 10.27 16.66
CA GLN A 62 -4.60 9.88 15.89
C GLN A 62 -4.23 8.88 14.77
N ALA A 63 -3.18 9.17 14.00
CA ALA A 63 -2.70 8.30 12.94
C ALA A 63 -2.27 6.93 13.48
N ALA A 64 -1.61 6.88 14.65
CA ALA A 64 -1.20 5.64 15.29
C ALA A 64 -2.40 4.79 15.72
N ILE A 65 -3.41 5.40 16.36
CA ILE A 65 -4.64 4.69 16.76
C ILE A 65 -5.37 4.16 15.53
N LEU A 66 -5.49 4.97 14.48
CA LEU A 66 -6.10 4.54 13.22
C LEU A 66 -5.33 3.40 12.57
N ALA A 67 -4.00 3.49 12.49
CA ALA A 67 -3.15 2.46 11.89
C ALA A 67 -3.25 1.13 12.67
N LEU A 68 -3.20 1.18 14.01
CA LEU A 68 -3.34 0.00 14.86
C LEU A 68 -4.74 -0.62 14.74
N SER A 69 -5.78 0.19 14.77
CA SER A 69 -7.17 -0.27 14.65
C SER A 69 -7.44 -0.87 13.28
N ALA A 70 -6.97 -0.24 12.20
CA ALA A 70 -7.11 -0.73 10.84
C ALA A 70 -6.33 -2.04 10.62
N THR A 71 -5.11 -2.14 11.17
CA THR A 71 -4.30 -3.36 11.08
C THR A 71 -4.96 -4.50 11.86
N CYS A 72 -5.38 -4.25 13.10
CA CYS A 72 -6.10 -5.22 13.92
C CYS A 72 -7.39 -5.69 13.24
N GLY A 73 -8.21 -4.75 12.74
CA GLY A 73 -9.43 -5.06 11.99
C GLY A 73 -9.17 -5.88 10.73
N SER A 74 -8.10 -5.55 9.99
CA SER A 74 -7.72 -6.30 8.77
C SER A 74 -7.27 -7.73 9.09
N ILE A 75 -6.53 -7.93 10.18
CA ILE A 75 -6.12 -9.26 10.66
C ILE A 75 -7.34 -10.06 11.11
N LEU A 76 -8.23 -9.46 11.89
CA LEU A 76 -9.47 -10.11 12.36
C LEU A 76 -10.38 -10.49 11.18
N ALA A 77 -10.57 -9.60 10.21
CA ALA A 77 -11.35 -9.87 9.01
C ALA A 77 -10.73 -11.00 8.17
N SER A 78 -9.41 -10.96 7.96
CA SER A 78 -8.67 -12.01 7.25
C SER A 78 -8.80 -13.36 7.98
N TRP A 79 -8.68 -13.37 9.30
CA TRP A 79 -8.86 -14.57 10.11
C TRP A 79 -10.29 -15.11 10.07
N MET A 80 -11.29 -14.22 10.07
CA MET A 80 -12.69 -14.59 9.94
C MET A 80 -12.96 -15.22 8.57
N VAL A 81 -12.44 -14.64 7.48
CA VAL A 81 -12.53 -15.22 6.14
C VAL A 81 -11.86 -16.60 6.10
N LEU A 82 -10.66 -16.74 6.65
CA LEU A 82 -9.99 -18.04 6.76
C LEU A 82 -10.82 -19.06 7.57
N ARG A 83 -11.47 -18.61 8.65
CA ARG A 83 -12.27 -19.50 9.51
C ARG A 83 -13.65 -19.85 8.96
N PHE A 84 -14.27 -19.00 8.17
CA PHE A 84 -15.60 -19.27 7.60
C PHE A 84 -15.53 -19.92 6.22
N PHE A 85 -14.59 -19.50 5.36
CA PHE A 85 -14.44 -20.04 4.01
C PHE A 85 -13.46 -21.21 3.93
N PHE A 86 -12.31 -21.14 4.60
CA PHE A 86 -11.26 -22.16 4.42
C PHE A 86 -11.32 -23.32 5.42
N ARG A 87 -11.94 -23.18 6.60
CA ARG A 87 -12.17 -24.31 7.54
C ARG A 87 -13.28 -25.29 7.10
N LYS A 88 -13.95 -25.05 5.97
CA LYS A 88 -14.89 -26.01 5.35
C LYS A 88 -14.26 -26.83 4.20
N GLY A 89 -12.98 -26.59 3.88
CA GLY A 89 -12.22 -27.31 2.86
C GLY A 89 -11.03 -28.10 3.42
N GLY A 90 -11.11 -28.52 4.69
CA GLY A 90 -10.15 -29.42 5.33
C GLY A 90 -10.47 -30.91 5.12
N GLU A 91 -11.11 -31.25 3.99
CA GLU A 91 -11.25 -32.63 3.50
C GLU A 91 -10.94 -32.63 2.00
N GLN A 92 -9.64 -32.67 1.68
CA GLN A 92 -8.96 -33.64 0.79
C GLN A 92 -7.53 -33.15 0.49
#